data_AF-A0A917L5V9-F1
#
_entry.id   AF-A0A917L5V9-F1
#
_cell.length_a   1.000
_cell.length_b   1.000
_cell.length_c   1.000
_cell.angle_alpha   90.00
_cell.angle_beta   90.00
_cell.angle_gamma   90.00
#
_symmetry.space_group_name_H-M   'P 1'
#
loop_
_entity.id
_entity.type
_entity.pdbx_description
1 polymer ?
#
loop_
_entity_poly.entity_id
_entity_poly.type
_entity_poly.pdbx_seq_one_letter_code
_entity_poly.pdbx_strand_id
1 'polypeptide(L)'
;MALVRGDSTGERTLPTARAPRPAGRPYLARAYAELPPPVGMALRAVRLEAQLGDPADPANRYGLPALSALTGPDGPPPPADLRAEFLAPEAGGHFTGAAELARVLRPLLCRDLALGHTWATRPLSGPGGDLRAAGGRETELAALLGPFALIAATGRALRTAVGIVDGLGADPAARQWHGTLAGAFADLLACESLTTVALRCLVLPAEATAVLGAAVGHVVPQLAADILGDLELVLNESGLAPASLQQRTLAKLTADLAAAPARWPGAAGCRDRLVTALPDLAAPGQVPAAAGGVLFGLGEAVAVPAGLLPAGTGCHHVLADALAGAAAARPAEGHGALARLARRLRTERRTLHLPSLTAADAVEADAGVWALADRQALLLLAGAVLGVHRAAQDGTFLAAADWALLALVRVTERLGVPLPPLPADPRTGVWAHLAERGRRGLDCDVYATKTLW
;
A
#
# COMPACT_ATOMS: atom_id res chain seq x y z
N MET A 1 -67.33 -54.70 9.52
CA MET A 1 -66.09 -55.42 9.85
C MET A 1 -65.11 -55.19 8.72
N ALA A 2 -63.96 -54.57 9.04
CA ALA A 2 -62.60 -54.71 8.46
C ALA A 2 -62.43 -55.24 7.02
N LEU A 3 -61.49 -54.80 6.18
CA LEU A 3 -60.44 -53.78 6.15
C LEU A 3 -59.83 -54.00 4.75
N VAL A 4 -59.78 -53.00 3.85
CA VAL A 4 -58.89 -53.04 2.68
C VAL A 4 -58.27 -51.66 2.48
N ARG A 5 -56.95 -51.68 2.38
CA ARG A 5 -56.00 -50.57 2.33
C ARG A 5 -56.10 -49.80 1.00
N GLY A 6 -55.96 -48.48 1.08
CA GLY A 6 -55.56 -47.63 -0.03
C GLY A 6 -54.53 -46.62 0.49
N ASP A 7 -53.27 -46.80 0.10
CA ASP A 7 -52.17 -45.87 0.34
C ASP A 7 -52.42 -44.55 -0.38
N SER A 8 -52.50 -43.45 0.37
CA SER A 8 -52.33 -42.10 -0.15
C SER A 8 -51.00 -41.55 0.33
N THR A 9 -49.97 -41.67 -0.52
CA THR A 9 -48.68 -41.02 -0.37
C THR A 9 -48.86 -39.50 -0.41
N GLY A 10 -48.83 -38.87 0.77
CA GLY A 10 -48.70 -37.43 0.91
C GLY A 10 -47.28 -37.01 0.55
N GLU A 11 -47.08 -36.51 -0.68
CA GLU A 11 -45.90 -35.74 -1.06
C GLU A 11 -45.84 -34.46 -0.22
N ARG A 12 -45.00 -34.48 0.82
CA ARG A 12 -44.52 -33.25 1.46
C ARG A 12 -43.65 -32.54 0.43
N THR A 13 -44.17 -31.48 -0.15
CA THR A 13 -43.41 -30.49 -0.90
C THR A 13 -42.44 -29.81 0.07
N LEU A 14 -41.19 -30.29 0.07
CA LEU A 14 -40.06 -29.60 0.69
C LEU A 14 -39.97 -28.19 0.09
N PRO A 15 -39.73 -27.14 0.89
CA PRO A 15 -39.49 -25.81 0.34
C PRO A 15 -38.24 -25.88 -0.53
N THR A 16 -38.43 -25.78 -1.85
CA THR A 16 -37.35 -25.66 -2.82
C THR A 16 -36.45 -24.52 -2.38
N ALA A 17 -35.22 -24.87 -1.99
CA ALA A 17 -34.17 -23.92 -1.68
C ALA A 17 -34.08 -22.91 -2.83
N ARG A 18 -34.43 -21.67 -2.53
CA ARG A 18 -34.38 -20.56 -3.48
C ARG A 18 -32.94 -20.44 -3.94
N ALA A 19 -32.66 -20.74 -5.20
CA ALA A 19 -31.34 -20.57 -5.79
C ALA A 19 -30.83 -19.14 -5.47
N PRO A 20 -29.58 -18.97 -5.01
CA PRO A 20 -29.06 -17.66 -4.72
C PRO A 20 -29.15 -16.81 -6.00
N ARG A 21 -29.86 -15.68 -5.91
CA ARG A 21 -29.91 -14.69 -6.99
C ARG A 21 -28.46 -14.35 -7.38
N PRO A 22 -28.13 -14.25 -8.68
CA PRO A 22 -26.81 -13.77 -9.07
C PRO A 22 -26.62 -12.40 -8.44
N ALA A 23 -25.63 -12.30 -7.55
CA ALA A 23 -25.39 -11.07 -6.81
C ALA A 23 -25.12 -9.95 -7.83
N GLY A 24 -25.89 -8.86 -7.75
CA GLY A 24 -25.82 -7.78 -8.73
C GLY A 24 -24.41 -7.19 -8.83
N ARG A 25 -24.07 -6.60 -9.99
CA ARG A 25 -22.79 -5.94 -10.25
C ARG A 25 -22.25 -5.03 -9.11
N PRO A 26 -23.08 -4.25 -8.39
CA PRO A 26 -22.61 -3.44 -7.24
C PRO A 26 -22.13 -4.26 -6.03
N TYR A 27 -22.62 -5.50 -5.86
CA TYR A 27 -22.21 -6.39 -4.79
C TYR A 27 -20.75 -6.83 -4.95
N LEU A 28 -20.31 -7.13 -6.18
CA LEU A 28 -18.95 -7.60 -6.44
C LEU A 28 -17.89 -6.58 -6.05
N ALA A 29 -18.12 -5.29 -6.32
CA ALA A 29 -17.18 -4.24 -5.92
C ALA A 29 -17.05 -4.12 -4.39
N ARG A 30 -18.16 -4.20 -3.66
CA ARG A 30 -18.17 -4.20 -2.19
C ARG A 30 -17.65 -5.51 -1.58
N ALA A 31 -17.79 -6.61 -2.30
CA ALA A 31 -17.22 -7.88 -1.91
C ALA A 31 -15.69 -7.89 -2.10
N TYR A 32 -15.18 -7.09 -3.03
CA TYR A 32 -13.75 -7.00 -3.32
C TYR A 32 -12.98 -6.10 -2.35
N ALA A 33 -13.55 -5.00 -1.86
CA ALA A 33 -12.88 -4.11 -0.91
C ALA A 33 -13.90 -3.31 -0.08
N GLU A 34 -13.54 -2.94 1.15
CA GLU A 34 -14.38 -2.03 1.96
C GLU A 34 -14.49 -0.64 1.33
N LEU A 35 -13.43 -0.19 0.65
CA LEU A 35 -13.45 0.97 -0.22
C LEU A 35 -13.59 0.50 -1.69
N PRO A 36 -14.83 0.31 -2.18
CA PRO A 36 -15.09 -0.45 -3.40
C PRO A 36 -14.52 0.28 -4.63
N PRO A 37 -13.78 -0.42 -5.51
CA PRO A 37 -13.41 0.15 -6.80
C PRO A 37 -14.60 0.15 -7.78
N PRO A 38 -14.46 0.79 -8.96
CA PRO A 38 -15.33 0.52 -10.09
C PRO A 38 -15.48 -0.99 -10.36
N VAL A 39 -16.70 -1.45 -10.65
CA VAL A 39 -17.02 -2.89 -10.79
C VAL A 39 -16.13 -3.60 -11.82
N GLY A 40 -15.82 -2.94 -12.94
CA GLY A 40 -14.94 -3.51 -13.97
C GLY A 40 -13.52 -3.77 -13.48
N MET A 41 -13.01 -2.97 -12.54
CA MET A 41 -11.71 -3.20 -11.89
C MET A 41 -11.79 -4.41 -10.96
N ALA A 42 -12.81 -4.48 -10.09
CA ALA A 42 -13.00 -5.62 -9.20
C ALA A 42 -13.09 -6.94 -9.96
N LEU A 43 -13.83 -6.98 -11.08
CA LEU A 43 -13.95 -8.16 -11.92
C LEU A 43 -12.61 -8.62 -12.51
N ARG A 44 -11.77 -7.69 -12.95
CA ARG A 44 -10.43 -8.01 -13.49
C ARG A 44 -9.51 -8.55 -12.40
N ALA A 45 -9.50 -7.93 -11.22
CA ALA A 45 -8.71 -8.43 -10.09
C ALA A 45 -9.16 -9.84 -9.65
N VAL A 46 -10.47 -10.07 -9.56
CA VAL A 46 -11.03 -11.40 -9.23
C VAL A 46 -10.68 -12.43 -10.32
N ARG A 47 -10.71 -12.05 -11.60
CA ARG A 47 -10.29 -12.94 -12.70
C ARG A 47 -8.80 -13.28 -12.62
N LEU A 48 -7.95 -12.28 -12.37
CA LEU A 48 -6.52 -12.50 -12.19
C LEU A 48 -6.27 -13.48 -11.02
N GLU A 49 -6.94 -13.27 -9.90
CA GLU A 49 -6.81 -14.16 -8.74
C GLU A 49 -7.29 -15.59 -9.04
N ALA A 50 -8.38 -15.75 -9.81
CA ALA A 50 -8.82 -17.07 -10.27
C ALA A 50 -7.80 -17.76 -11.19
N GLN A 51 -7.07 -17.01 -12.02
CA GLN A 51 -5.99 -17.54 -12.86
C GLN A 51 -4.75 -17.93 -12.05
N LEU A 52 -4.49 -17.23 -10.94
CA LEU A 52 -3.41 -17.55 -10.00
C LEU A 52 -3.75 -18.76 -9.12
N GLY A 53 -5.03 -19.03 -8.85
CA GLY A 53 -5.48 -20.18 -8.08
C GLY A 53 -5.19 -20.10 -6.57
N ASP A 54 -5.49 -21.16 -5.84
CA ASP A 54 -5.34 -21.22 -4.38
C ASP A 54 -3.86 -21.12 -3.97
N PRO A 55 -3.44 -20.13 -3.17
CA PRO A 55 -2.05 -20.00 -2.71
C PRO A 55 -1.60 -21.11 -1.78
N ALA A 56 -2.53 -21.77 -1.08
CA ALA A 56 -2.22 -22.84 -0.12
C ALA A 56 -2.07 -24.20 -0.80
N ASP A 57 -2.60 -24.36 -2.02
CA ASP A 57 -2.53 -25.61 -2.77
C ASP A 57 -1.06 -25.93 -3.16
N PRO A 58 -0.48 -27.04 -2.67
CA PRO A 58 0.89 -27.43 -3.00
C PRO A 58 1.07 -27.84 -4.46
N ALA A 59 -0.01 -28.19 -5.18
CA ALA A 59 0.04 -28.50 -6.60
C ALA A 59 -0.04 -27.24 -7.49
N ASN A 60 -0.41 -26.09 -6.91
CA ASN A 60 -0.48 -24.84 -7.65
C ASN A 60 0.93 -24.28 -7.90
N ARG A 61 1.29 -24.11 -9.18
CA ARG A 61 2.57 -23.49 -9.60
C ARG A 61 2.71 -22.03 -9.15
N TYR A 62 1.60 -21.36 -8.85
CA TYR A 62 1.56 -20.01 -8.27
C TYR A 62 1.27 -20.04 -6.75
N GLY A 63 1.30 -21.22 -6.15
CA GLY A 63 1.12 -21.44 -4.72
C GLY A 63 2.34 -21.05 -3.91
N LEU A 64 2.13 -20.64 -2.65
CA LEU A 64 3.20 -20.25 -1.73
C LEU A 64 4.29 -21.32 -1.56
N PRO A 65 3.97 -22.64 -1.49
CA PRO A 65 5.01 -23.67 -1.42
C PRO A 65 5.96 -23.62 -2.62
N ALA A 66 5.42 -23.59 -3.84
CA ALA A 66 6.20 -23.53 -5.08
C ALA A 66 7.03 -22.24 -5.14
N LEU A 67 6.39 -21.09 -4.86
CA LEU A 67 7.05 -19.79 -4.95
C LEU A 67 8.13 -19.60 -3.87
N SER A 68 7.93 -20.14 -2.66
CA SER A 68 8.93 -20.08 -1.58
C SER A 68 10.23 -20.84 -1.91
N ALA A 69 10.16 -21.80 -2.83
CA ALA A 69 11.30 -22.59 -3.28
C ALA A 69 11.99 -22.02 -4.53
N LEU A 70 11.38 -21.02 -5.20
CA LEU A 70 11.96 -20.40 -6.39
C LEU A 70 13.20 -19.57 -6.04
N THR A 71 14.31 -19.89 -6.70
CA THR A 71 15.56 -19.12 -6.66
C THR A 71 15.82 -18.52 -8.04
N GLY A 72 15.68 -17.20 -8.18
CA GLY A 72 15.96 -16.51 -9.45
C GLY A 72 14.72 -16.18 -10.29
N PRO A 73 14.91 -15.76 -11.55
CA PRO A 73 13.84 -15.23 -12.41
C PRO A 73 12.99 -16.32 -13.09
N ASP A 74 13.39 -17.58 -13.00
CA ASP A 74 12.69 -18.72 -13.61
C ASP A 74 11.42 -19.03 -12.81
N GLY A 75 10.33 -18.36 -13.17
CA GLY A 75 9.00 -18.57 -12.61
C GLY A 75 8.06 -19.26 -13.58
N PRO A 76 6.84 -19.62 -13.12
CA PRO A 76 5.78 -20.05 -14.03
C PRO A 76 5.49 -18.98 -15.10
N PRO A 77 4.89 -19.32 -16.25
CA PRO A 77 4.52 -18.31 -17.23
C PRO A 77 3.42 -17.38 -16.68
N PRO A 78 3.37 -16.11 -17.11
CA PRO A 78 2.30 -15.20 -16.71
C PRO A 78 0.93 -15.67 -17.23
N PRO A 79 -0.18 -15.30 -16.57
CA PRO A 79 -1.52 -15.50 -17.12
C PRO A 79 -1.67 -14.82 -18.49
N ALA A 80 -2.36 -15.46 -19.43
CA ALA A 80 -2.44 -15.03 -20.82
C ALA A 80 -2.99 -13.59 -20.99
N ASP A 81 -3.96 -13.21 -20.16
CA ASP A 81 -4.64 -11.91 -20.26
C ASP A 81 -3.90 -10.78 -19.52
N LEU A 82 -2.84 -11.08 -18.77
CA LEU A 82 -2.15 -10.10 -17.92
C LEU A 82 -1.62 -8.90 -18.73
N ARG A 83 -1.18 -9.14 -19.97
CA ARG A 83 -0.68 -8.09 -20.86
C ARG A 83 -1.73 -7.01 -21.16
N ALA A 84 -3.01 -7.40 -21.28
CA ALA A 84 -4.09 -6.47 -21.61
C ALA A 84 -4.30 -5.41 -20.53
N GLU A 85 -3.94 -5.69 -19.28
CA GLU A 85 -4.07 -4.74 -18.16
C GLU A 85 -3.20 -3.49 -18.33
N PHE A 86 -2.10 -3.59 -19.07
CA PHE A 86 -1.18 -2.48 -19.27
C PHE A 86 -1.41 -1.72 -20.59
N LEU A 87 -2.25 -2.25 -21.49
CA LEU A 87 -2.53 -1.64 -22.79
C LEU A 87 -3.69 -0.63 -22.69
N ALA A 88 -3.64 0.42 -23.50
CA ALA A 88 -4.72 1.42 -23.59
C ALA A 88 -6.03 0.80 -24.10
N PRO A 89 -7.22 1.31 -23.73
CA PRO A 89 -8.50 0.86 -24.29
C PRO A 89 -8.56 0.95 -25.82
N GLU A 90 -7.94 1.98 -26.40
CA GLU A 90 -7.87 2.19 -27.86
C GLU A 90 -7.02 1.11 -28.56
N ALA A 91 -6.07 0.51 -27.82
CA ALA A 91 -5.27 -0.62 -28.27
C ALA A 91 -5.87 -1.98 -27.85
N GLY A 92 -7.13 -2.00 -27.40
CA GLY A 92 -7.83 -3.21 -26.96
C GLY A 92 -7.51 -3.66 -25.53
N GLY A 93 -6.83 -2.82 -24.75
CA GLY A 93 -6.45 -3.11 -23.36
C GLY A 93 -7.41 -2.56 -22.30
N HIS A 94 -6.92 -2.50 -21.05
CA HIS A 94 -7.71 -2.12 -19.88
C HIS A 94 -7.03 -1.08 -18.98
N PHE A 95 -5.92 -0.48 -19.42
CA PHE A 95 -5.20 0.53 -18.67
C PHE A 95 -5.95 1.87 -18.67
N THR A 96 -6.50 2.24 -17.52
CA THR A 96 -7.22 3.51 -17.32
C THR A 96 -6.51 4.46 -16.36
N GLY A 97 -5.49 3.95 -15.64
CA GLY A 97 -4.65 4.75 -14.75
C GLY A 97 -3.70 3.88 -13.92
N ALA A 98 -2.61 4.47 -13.45
CA ALA A 98 -1.56 3.75 -12.72
C ALA A 98 -2.03 3.22 -11.35
N ALA A 99 -2.77 4.02 -10.58
CA ALA A 99 -3.31 3.59 -9.29
C ALA A 99 -4.37 2.47 -9.46
N GLU A 100 -5.11 2.51 -10.56
CA GLU A 100 -6.13 1.52 -10.91
C GLU A 100 -5.50 0.20 -11.33
N LEU A 101 -4.47 0.25 -12.19
CA LEU A 101 -3.66 -0.91 -12.54
C LEU A 101 -3.06 -1.57 -11.29
N ALA A 102 -2.45 -0.79 -10.39
CA ALA A 102 -1.86 -1.32 -9.16
C ALA A 102 -2.89 -2.10 -8.32
N ARG A 103 -4.14 -1.61 -8.22
CA ARG A 103 -5.24 -2.32 -7.55
C ARG A 103 -5.67 -3.60 -8.26
N VAL A 104 -5.67 -3.63 -9.59
CA VAL A 104 -5.97 -4.85 -10.37
C VAL A 104 -4.87 -5.90 -10.19
N LEU A 105 -3.61 -5.46 -10.16
CA LEU A 105 -2.45 -6.34 -10.00
C LEU A 105 -2.26 -6.83 -8.57
N ARG A 106 -2.92 -6.23 -7.58
CA ARG A 106 -2.74 -6.56 -6.16
C ARG A 106 -2.75 -8.06 -5.83
N PRO A 107 -3.64 -8.90 -6.40
CA PRO A 107 -3.61 -10.35 -6.18
C PRO A 107 -2.27 -10.99 -6.56
N LEU A 108 -1.73 -10.65 -7.74
CA LEU A 108 -0.39 -11.07 -8.20
C LEU A 108 0.71 -10.57 -7.25
N LEU A 109 0.65 -9.29 -6.90
CA LEU A 109 1.70 -8.63 -6.12
C LEU A 109 1.76 -9.13 -4.67
N CYS A 110 0.62 -9.58 -4.13
CA CYS A 110 0.59 -10.26 -2.83
C CYS A 110 1.24 -11.66 -2.87
N ARG A 111 1.25 -12.35 -4.03
CA ARG A 111 1.80 -13.71 -4.12
C ARG A 111 3.29 -13.72 -3.88
N ASP A 112 4.01 -12.93 -4.68
CA ASP A 112 5.47 -12.98 -4.70
C ASP A 112 6.09 -11.71 -5.31
N LEU A 113 7.11 -11.19 -4.64
CA LEU A 113 7.79 -9.96 -5.07
C LEU A 113 8.57 -10.18 -6.38
N ALA A 114 9.19 -11.34 -6.57
CA ALA A 114 9.94 -11.63 -7.79
C ALA A 114 9.00 -11.80 -9.00
N LEU A 115 7.83 -12.43 -8.83
CA LEU A 115 6.81 -12.46 -9.89
C LEU A 115 6.28 -11.07 -10.23
N GLY A 116 5.97 -10.25 -9.21
CA GLY A 116 5.57 -8.86 -9.41
C GLY A 116 6.63 -8.08 -10.20
N HIS A 117 7.91 -8.29 -9.88
CA HIS A 117 9.00 -7.72 -10.66
C HIS A 117 8.98 -8.19 -12.12
N THR A 118 9.03 -9.51 -12.35
CA THR A 118 9.16 -10.11 -13.68
C THR A 118 7.97 -9.85 -14.60
N TRP A 119 6.74 -9.78 -14.06
CA TRP A 119 5.53 -9.64 -14.90
C TRP A 119 4.92 -8.25 -14.89
N ALA A 120 5.17 -7.41 -13.87
CA ALA A 120 4.57 -6.07 -13.80
C ALA A 120 5.58 -4.95 -14.01
N THR A 121 6.82 -5.08 -13.53
CA THR A 121 7.80 -3.97 -13.61
C THR A 121 8.76 -4.11 -14.79
N ARG A 122 9.28 -5.32 -15.04
CA ARG A 122 10.27 -5.58 -16.10
C ARG A 122 9.72 -5.36 -17.51
N PRO A 123 8.46 -5.73 -17.85
CA PRO A 123 7.94 -5.48 -19.20
C PRO A 123 7.83 -3.99 -19.54
N LEU A 124 7.69 -3.14 -18.52
CA LEU A 124 7.61 -1.68 -18.62
C LEU A 124 8.99 -1.02 -18.67
N SER A 125 10.08 -1.75 -18.42
CA SER A 125 11.40 -1.15 -18.25
C SER A 125 12.54 -2.11 -18.52
N GLY A 126 13.36 -1.77 -19.51
CA GLY A 126 14.60 -2.48 -19.83
C GLY A 126 14.87 -2.57 -21.34
N PRO A 127 16.08 -3.00 -21.74
CA PRO A 127 16.36 -3.35 -23.13
C PRO A 127 15.49 -4.54 -23.52
N GLY A 128 14.52 -4.33 -24.42
CA GLY A 128 13.53 -5.35 -24.80
C GLY A 128 12.20 -5.28 -24.05
N GLY A 129 11.94 -4.22 -23.26
CA GLY A 129 10.59 -3.90 -22.81
C GLY A 129 9.66 -3.75 -24.02
N ASP A 130 8.73 -4.68 -24.18
CA ASP A 130 7.85 -4.78 -25.34
C ASP A 130 6.46 -4.16 -25.06
N LEU A 131 6.26 -3.69 -23.83
CA LEU A 131 5.00 -3.14 -23.40
C LEU A 131 5.10 -1.61 -23.29
N ARG A 132 4.40 -0.95 -24.21
CA ARG A 132 4.12 0.49 -24.15
C ARG A 132 2.84 0.68 -23.34
N ALA A 133 2.97 1.09 -22.08
CA ALA A 133 1.79 1.43 -21.30
C ALA A 133 1.15 2.69 -21.86
N ALA A 134 -0.18 2.80 -21.77
CA ALA A 134 -0.87 3.99 -22.24
C ALA A 134 -0.38 5.21 -21.44
N GLY A 135 0.22 6.19 -22.13
CA GLY A 135 0.62 7.47 -21.53
C GLY A 135 2.12 7.79 -21.55
N GLY A 136 2.99 6.88 -22.03
CA GLY A 136 4.42 7.20 -22.23
C GLY A 136 5.21 7.44 -20.94
N ARG A 137 4.70 6.93 -19.80
CA ARG A 137 5.28 7.02 -18.45
C ARG A 137 5.70 5.65 -17.91
N GLU A 138 6.14 4.75 -18.79
CA GLU A 138 6.38 3.34 -18.47
C GLU A 138 7.45 3.17 -17.39
N THR A 139 8.53 3.96 -17.47
CA THR A 139 9.64 3.91 -16.52
C THR A 139 9.20 4.35 -15.13
N GLU A 140 8.43 5.43 -15.01
CA GLU A 140 7.94 5.92 -13.71
C GLU A 140 6.87 5.00 -13.13
N LEU A 141 6.01 4.43 -13.98
CA LEU A 141 5.07 3.41 -13.57
C LEU A 141 5.80 2.19 -13.01
N ALA A 142 6.82 1.68 -13.70
CA ALA A 142 7.61 0.54 -13.22
C ALA A 142 8.34 0.84 -11.91
N ALA A 143 8.90 2.05 -11.77
CA ALA A 143 9.59 2.50 -10.58
C ALA A 143 8.67 2.60 -9.35
N LEU A 144 7.36 2.85 -9.54
CA LEU A 144 6.36 2.85 -8.47
C LEU A 144 5.74 1.48 -8.22
N LEU A 145 5.59 0.64 -9.26
CA LEU A 145 5.05 -0.71 -9.12
C LEU A 145 5.96 -1.65 -8.32
N GLY A 146 7.29 -1.45 -8.34
CA GLY A 146 8.22 -2.22 -7.51
C GLY A 146 7.97 -2.04 -6.00
N PRO A 147 8.04 -0.80 -5.46
CA PRO A 147 7.66 -0.49 -4.09
C PRO A 147 6.22 -0.89 -3.74
N PHE A 148 5.25 -0.73 -4.65
CA PHE A 148 3.88 -1.20 -4.43
C PHE A 148 3.80 -2.72 -4.29
N ALA A 149 4.56 -3.48 -5.08
CA ALA A 149 4.66 -4.93 -4.96
C ALA A 149 5.26 -5.36 -3.62
N LEU A 150 6.30 -4.65 -3.17
CA LEU A 150 6.91 -4.87 -1.87
C LEU A 150 5.91 -4.63 -0.73
N ILE A 151 5.13 -3.55 -0.78
CA ILE A 151 4.05 -3.26 0.18
C ILE A 151 3.04 -4.42 0.21
N ALA A 152 2.58 -4.87 -0.96
CA ALA A 152 1.60 -5.96 -1.07
C ALA A 152 2.13 -7.29 -0.49
N ALA A 153 3.39 -7.63 -0.76
CA ALA A 153 4.04 -8.84 -0.24
C ALA A 153 4.29 -8.75 1.28
N THR A 154 4.74 -7.60 1.79
CA THR A 154 4.91 -7.35 3.23
C THR A 154 3.56 -7.38 3.96
N GLY A 155 2.50 -6.85 3.35
CA GLY A 155 1.14 -6.94 3.89
C GLY A 155 0.66 -8.38 4.06
N ARG A 156 1.00 -9.28 3.14
CA ARG A 156 0.74 -10.72 3.29
C ARG A 156 1.51 -11.33 4.45
N ALA A 157 2.80 -11.01 4.59
CA ALA A 157 3.62 -11.48 5.71
C ALA A 157 3.03 -11.00 7.05
N LEU A 158 2.61 -9.73 7.13
CA LEU A 158 1.95 -9.16 8.30
C LEU A 158 0.65 -9.90 8.63
N ARG A 159 -0.23 -10.16 7.65
CA ARG A 159 -1.45 -10.97 7.88
C ARG A 159 -1.14 -12.35 8.44
N THR A 160 -0.07 -12.97 7.96
CA THR A 160 0.35 -14.30 8.42
C THR A 160 0.74 -14.25 9.90
N ALA A 161 1.54 -13.26 10.30
CA ALA A 161 1.90 -13.06 11.70
C ALA A 161 0.68 -12.72 12.58
N VAL A 162 -0.22 -11.86 12.11
CA VAL A 162 -1.46 -11.51 12.81
C VAL A 162 -2.33 -12.75 13.03
N GLY A 163 -2.52 -13.59 12.01
CA GLY A 163 -3.31 -14.82 12.13
C GLY A 163 -2.72 -15.80 13.16
N ILE A 164 -1.39 -15.89 13.24
CA ILE A 164 -0.71 -16.71 14.24
C ILE A 164 -0.91 -16.13 15.65
N VAL A 165 -0.64 -14.83 15.84
CA VAL A 165 -0.75 -14.17 17.14
C VAL A 165 -2.20 -14.14 17.64
N ASP A 166 -3.17 -13.85 16.78
CA ASP A 166 -4.61 -13.88 17.14
C ASP A 166 -5.06 -15.31 17.49
N GLY A 167 -4.52 -16.32 16.81
CA GLY A 167 -4.76 -17.74 17.08
C GLY A 167 -4.24 -18.23 18.43
N LEU A 168 -3.21 -17.59 18.98
CA LEU A 168 -2.71 -17.86 20.35
C LEU A 168 -3.63 -17.28 21.45
N GLY A 169 -4.61 -16.46 21.08
CA GLY A 169 -5.68 -15.98 21.95
C GLY A 169 -5.18 -15.13 23.11
N ALA A 170 -5.66 -15.42 24.33
CA ALA A 170 -5.40 -14.60 25.52
C ALA A 170 -4.04 -14.88 26.19
N ASP A 171 -3.09 -15.52 25.52
CA ASP A 171 -1.74 -15.70 26.04
C ASP A 171 -1.07 -14.32 26.28
N PRO A 172 -0.61 -14.01 27.51
CA PRO A 172 0.18 -12.81 27.77
C PRO A 172 1.39 -12.65 26.83
N ALA A 173 2.03 -13.75 26.43
CA ALA A 173 3.18 -13.74 25.52
C ALA A 173 2.78 -13.40 24.08
N ALA A 174 1.53 -13.64 23.67
CA ALA A 174 1.02 -13.18 22.38
C ALA A 174 0.66 -11.68 22.43
N ARG A 175 0.10 -11.21 23.55
CA ARG A 175 -0.30 -9.80 23.72
C ARG A 175 0.84 -8.79 23.62
N GLN A 176 2.06 -9.18 23.97
CA GLN A 176 3.22 -8.30 23.86
C GLN A 176 3.48 -7.86 22.41
N TRP A 177 3.09 -8.67 21.42
CA TRP A 177 3.30 -8.41 20.00
C TRP A 177 2.23 -7.51 19.37
N HIS A 178 1.11 -7.25 20.06
CA HIS A 178 0.03 -6.41 19.53
C HIS A 178 0.52 -5.00 19.16
N GLY A 179 1.38 -4.41 19.99
CA GLY A 179 1.96 -3.09 19.74
C GLY A 179 2.87 -3.06 18.51
N THR A 180 3.71 -4.08 18.36
CA THR A 180 4.62 -4.24 17.21
C THR A 180 3.83 -4.42 15.91
N LEU A 181 2.83 -5.32 15.90
CA LEU A 181 2.02 -5.58 14.71
C LEU A 181 1.13 -4.38 14.33
N ALA A 182 0.57 -3.67 15.31
CA ALA A 182 -0.15 -2.41 15.07
C ALA A 182 0.76 -1.33 14.48
N GLY A 183 1.99 -1.21 14.99
CA GLY A 183 3.00 -0.32 14.44
C GLY A 183 3.35 -0.67 13.00
N ALA A 184 3.62 -1.96 12.71
CA ALA A 184 3.94 -2.44 11.37
C ALA A 184 2.80 -2.16 10.38
N PHE A 185 1.55 -2.34 10.82
CA PHE A 185 0.38 -2.01 10.02
C PHE A 185 0.28 -0.51 9.72
N ALA A 186 0.53 0.37 10.69
CA ALA A 186 0.51 1.81 10.49
C ALA A 186 1.60 2.28 9.50
N ASP A 187 2.81 1.72 9.59
CA ASP A 187 3.89 2.00 8.64
C ASP A 187 3.52 1.52 7.22
N LEU A 188 2.92 0.33 7.10
CA LEU A 188 2.49 -0.20 5.81
C LEU A 188 1.40 0.68 5.17
N LEU A 189 0.42 1.15 5.95
CA LEU A 189 -0.59 2.10 5.48
C LEU A 189 0.01 3.44 5.08
N ALA A 190 1.04 3.92 5.79
CA ALA A 190 1.75 5.14 5.42
C ALA A 190 2.47 4.97 4.08
N CYS A 191 3.23 3.88 3.91
CA CYS A 191 3.89 3.52 2.65
C CYS A 191 2.90 3.41 1.49
N GLU A 192 1.76 2.75 1.72
CA GLU A 192 0.75 2.58 0.70
C GLU A 192 0.01 3.88 0.36
N SER A 193 -0.21 4.75 1.35
CA SER A 193 -0.74 6.10 1.13
C SER A 193 0.18 6.91 0.23
N LEU A 194 1.48 6.96 0.54
CA LEU A 194 2.46 7.70 -0.26
C LEU A 194 2.58 7.13 -1.69
N THR A 195 2.69 5.80 -1.81
CA THR A 195 2.83 5.13 -3.11
C THR A 195 1.58 5.29 -3.97
N THR A 196 0.39 5.18 -3.37
CA THR A 196 -0.88 5.38 -4.09
C THR A 196 -1.02 6.82 -4.56
N VAL A 197 -0.68 7.81 -3.73
CA VAL A 197 -0.69 9.22 -4.14
C VAL A 197 0.30 9.45 -5.29
N ALA A 198 1.51 8.89 -5.23
CA ALA A 198 2.48 8.98 -6.32
C ALA A 198 1.98 8.35 -7.63
N LEU A 199 1.32 7.19 -7.55
CA LEU A 199 0.68 6.55 -8.71
C LEU A 199 -0.45 7.42 -9.28
N ARG A 200 -1.27 8.06 -8.43
CA ARG A 200 -2.32 9.00 -8.86
C ARG A 200 -1.74 10.25 -9.52
N CYS A 201 -0.54 10.67 -9.12
CA CYS A 201 0.16 11.82 -9.71
C CYS A 201 0.72 11.55 -11.11
N LEU A 202 0.86 10.30 -11.58
CA LEU A 202 1.45 10.01 -12.90
C LEU A 202 0.70 10.58 -14.11
N VAL A 203 -0.53 11.05 -13.91
CA VAL A 203 -1.29 11.83 -14.91
C VAL A 203 -0.75 13.25 -15.12
N LEU A 204 0.08 13.75 -14.19
CA LEU A 204 0.74 15.06 -14.27
C LEU A 204 2.06 14.94 -15.06
N PRO A 205 2.64 16.05 -15.54
CA PRO A 205 3.95 16.05 -16.21
C PRO A 205 5.05 15.39 -15.38
N ALA A 206 6.08 14.84 -16.05
CA ALA A 206 7.08 14.02 -15.39
C ALA A 206 7.86 14.77 -14.32
N GLU A 207 8.21 16.01 -14.61
CA GLU A 207 8.89 16.95 -13.72
C GLU A 207 8.12 17.14 -12.42
N ALA A 208 6.78 17.21 -12.51
CA ALA A 208 5.92 17.40 -11.35
C ALA A 208 5.86 16.16 -10.43
N THR A 209 6.33 14.99 -10.88
CA THR A 209 6.18 13.69 -10.18
C THR A 209 7.49 13.07 -9.72
N ALA A 210 8.62 13.50 -10.28
CA ALA A 210 9.92 12.85 -10.10
C ALA A 210 10.33 12.70 -8.62
N VAL A 211 10.09 13.74 -7.82
CA VAL A 211 10.42 13.78 -6.38
C VAL A 211 9.64 12.73 -5.59
N LEU A 212 8.34 12.53 -5.88
CA LEU A 212 7.56 11.50 -5.20
C LEU A 212 8.02 10.10 -5.59
N GLY A 213 8.39 9.87 -6.84
CA GLY A 213 8.97 8.59 -7.27
C GLY A 213 10.26 8.27 -6.51
N ALA A 214 11.14 9.26 -6.33
CA ALA A 214 12.35 9.12 -5.53
C ALA A 214 12.06 8.89 -4.04
N ALA A 215 11.10 9.62 -3.47
CA ALA A 215 10.68 9.45 -2.07
C ALA A 215 10.10 8.06 -1.80
N VAL A 216 9.23 7.56 -2.68
CA VAL A 216 8.65 6.22 -2.59
C VAL A 216 9.73 5.15 -2.69
N GLY A 217 10.59 5.22 -3.71
CA GLY A 217 11.67 4.26 -3.93
C GLY A 217 12.73 4.27 -2.83
N HIS A 218 12.84 5.35 -2.04
CA HIS A 218 13.74 5.46 -0.90
C HIS A 218 13.13 4.96 0.41
N VAL A 219 11.95 5.48 0.78
CA VAL A 219 11.35 5.26 2.10
C VAL A 219 10.71 3.88 2.21
N VAL A 220 10.03 3.41 1.16
CA VAL A 220 9.27 2.15 1.22
C VAL A 220 10.16 0.94 1.47
N PRO A 221 11.31 0.76 0.77
CA PRO A 221 12.21 -0.37 1.06
C PRO A 221 12.76 -0.36 2.48
N GLN A 222 13.07 0.82 3.04
CA GLN A 222 13.57 0.95 4.41
C GLN A 222 12.51 0.53 5.43
N LEU A 223 11.29 1.06 5.33
CA LEU A 223 10.20 0.70 6.23
C LEU A 223 9.76 -0.75 6.07
N ALA A 224 9.80 -1.29 4.85
CA ALA A 224 9.55 -2.71 4.63
C ALA A 224 10.62 -3.58 5.30
N ALA A 225 11.90 -3.21 5.25
CA ALA A 225 12.96 -3.94 5.94
C ALA A 225 12.75 -3.95 7.46
N ASP A 226 12.43 -2.80 8.06
CA ASP A 226 12.08 -2.69 9.49
C ASP A 226 10.92 -3.64 9.84
N ILE A 227 9.83 -3.57 9.07
CA ILE A 227 8.65 -4.42 9.28
C ILE A 227 9.01 -5.90 9.16
N LEU A 228 9.77 -6.31 8.14
CA LEU A 228 10.13 -7.71 7.96
C LEU A 228 11.01 -8.22 9.10
N GLY A 229 11.91 -7.39 9.64
CA GLY A 229 12.68 -7.72 10.85
C GLY A 229 11.80 -7.89 12.09
N ASP A 230 10.84 -6.99 12.30
CA ASP A 230 9.85 -7.10 13.37
C ASP A 230 9.01 -8.40 13.23
N LEU A 231 8.59 -8.72 12.01
CA LEU A 231 7.81 -9.94 11.72
C LEU A 231 8.63 -11.20 11.92
N GLU A 232 9.92 -11.20 11.54
CA GLU A 232 10.82 -12.33 11.78
C GLU A 232 10.94 -12.63 13.28
N LEU A 233 11.15 -11.58 14.08
CA LEU A 233 11.17 -11.68 15.53
C LEU A 233 9.85 -12.24 16.08
N VAL A 234 8.71 -11.67 15.70
CA VAL A 234 7.39 -12.14 16.13
C VAL A 234 7.19 -13.62 15.80
N LEU A 235 7.51 -14.04 14.58
CA LEU A 235 7.28 -15.40 14.12
C LEU A 235 8.19 -16.41 14.84
N ASN A 236 9.45 -16.05 15.10
CA ASN A 236 10.39 -16.89 15.86
C ASN A 236 9.94 -17.07 17.31
N GLU A 237 9.47 -16.00 17.95
CA GLU A 237 9.01 -16.03 19.34
C GLU A 237 7.57 -16.57 19.51
N SER A 238 6.84 -16.78 18.42
CA SER A 238 5.48 -17.37 18.43
C SER A 238 5.48 -18.91 18.39
N GLY A 239 6.66 -19.55 18.48
CA GLY A 239 6.78 -21.02 18.55
C GLY A 239 6.59 -21.74 17.20
N LEU A 240 6.72 -21.03 16.08
CA LEU A 240 6.71 -21.66 14.75
C LEU A 240 7.90 -22.61 14.60
N ALA A 241 7.64 -23.77 13.98
CA ALA A 241 8.69 -24.72 13.66
C ALA A 241 9.75 -24.07 12.75
N PRO A 242 11.06 -24.28 13.05
CA PRO A 242 12.14 -23.91 12.15
C PRO A 242 11.89 -24.48 10.76
N ALA A 243 12.09 -23.65 9.74
CA ALA A 243 11.84 -23.98 8.33
C ALA A 243 10.36 -24.23 7.96
N SER A 244 9.39 -23.73 8.74
CA SER A 244 7.99 -23.64 8.32
C SER A 244 7.83 -22.88 6.98
N LEU A 245 6.71 -23.10 6.28
CA LEU A 245 6.44 -22.39 5.02
C LEU A 245 6.43 -20.86 5.23
N GLN A 246 5.90 -20.41 6.36
CA GLN A 246 5.82 -19.01 6.76
C GLN A 246 7.21 -18.39 6.88
N GLN A 247 8.12 -19.07 7.60
CA GLN A 247 9.52 -18.63 7.73
C GLN A 247 10.26 -18.62 6.40
N ARG A 248 10.13 -19.68 5.58
CA ARG A 248 10.77 -19.72 4.25
C ARG A 248 10.28 -18.59 3.34
N THR A 249 8.98 -18.31 3.40
CA THR A 249 8.37 -17.25 2.60
C THR A 249 8.81 -15.86 3.05
N LEU A 250 8.94 -15.63 4.36
CA LEU A 250 9.49 -14.39 4.90
C LEU A 250 10.96 -14.22 4.49
N ALA A 251 11.78 -15.27 4.68
CA ALA A 251 13.19 -15.25 4.32
C ALA A 251 13.40 -14.97 2.82
N LYS A 252 12.58 -15.57 1.95
CA LYS A 252 12.58 -15.26 0.52
C LYS A 252 12.25 -13.78 0.26
N LEU A 253 11.20 -13.25 0.89
CA LEU A 253 10.83 -11.84 0.72
C LEU A 253 11.95 -10.89 1.17
N THR A 254 12.61 -11.18 2.30
CA THR A 254 13.78 -10.42 2.77
C THR A 254 14.94 -10.49 1.77
N ALA A 255 15.23 -11.66 1.21
CA ALA A 255 16.25 -11.82 0.17
C ALA A 255 15.89 -11.07 -1.12
N ASP A 256 14.62 -11.08 -1.50
CA ASP A 256 14.13 -10.37 -2.68
C ASP A 256 14.20 -8.85 -2.51
N LEU A 257 13.90 -8.36 -1.31
CA LEU A 257 14.10 -6.96 -0.92
C LEU A 257 15.58 -6.55 -0.99
N ALA A 258 16.49 -7.38 -0.49
CA ALA A 258 17.93 -7.07 -0.54
C ALA A 258 18.44 -6.94 -1.99
N ALA A 259 17.87 -7.69 -2.92
CA ALA A 259 18.20 -7.63 -4.35
C ALA A 259 17.38 -6.59 -5.15
N ALA A 260 16.44 -5.89 -4.51
CA ALA A 260 15.58 -4.90 -5.14
C ALA A 260 16.31 -3.81 -5.95
N PRO A 261 17.41 -3.19 -5.47
CA PRO A 261 18.07 -2.10 -6.18
C PRO A 261 18.57 -2.49 -7.58
N ALA A 262 18.89 -3.78 -7.78
CA ALA A 262 19.34 -4.31 -9.06
C ALA A 262 18.20 -4.82 -9.94
N ARG A 263 17.01 -5.06 -9.36
CA ARG A 263 15.90 -5.74 -10.03
C ARG A 263 14.94 -4.75 -10.65
N TRP A 264 14.27 -3.89 -9.87
CA TRP A 264 13.27 -3.00 -10.44
C TRP A 264 13.80 -1.60 -10.74
N PRO A 265 13.28 -0.95 -11.80
CA PRO A 265 13.82 0.30 -12.32
C PRO A 265 13.74 1.43 -11.31
N GLY A 266 14.77 2.28 -11.31
CA GLY A 266 14.80 3.48 -10.47
C GLY A 266 15.01 3.23 -8.99
N ALA A 267 15.08 1.98 -8.50
CA ALA A 267 15.38 1.68 -7.10
C ALA A 267 16.76 2.19 -6.66
N ALA A 268 17.78 1.99 -7.51
CA ALA A 268 19.09 2.59 -7.31
C ALA A 268 19.05 4.13 -7.45
N GLY A 269 19.84 4.81 -6.62
CA GLY A 269 19.99 6.26 -6.66
C GLY A 269 18.75 7.07 -6.28
N CYS A 270 17.72 6.46 -5.65
CA CYS A 270 16.56 7.23 -5.14
C CYS A 270 16.99 8.34 -4.20
N ARG A 271 17.92 8.02 -3.30
CA ARG A 271 18.48 8.97 -2.34
C ARG A 271 19.20 10.11 -3.06
N ASP A 272 20.00 9.81 -4.09
CA ASP A 272 20.75 10.81 -4.86
C ASP A 272 19.79 11.77 -5.55
N ARG A 273 18.70 11.25 -6.15
CA ARG A 273 17.64 12.07 -6.74
C ARG A 273 16.92 12.93 -5.70
N LEU A 274 16.73 12.44 -4.47
CA LEU A 274 16.19 13.26 -3.37
C LEU A 274 17.15 14.38 -2.99
N VAL A 275 18.46 14.11 -2.94
CA VAL A 275 19.49 15.13 -2.70
C VAL A 275 19.44 16.22 -3.77
N THR A 276 19.41 15.83 -5.04
CA THR A 276 19.26 16.79 -6.16
C THR A 276 17.96 17.60 -6.06
N ALA A 277 16.89 17.01 -5.52
CA ALA A 277 15.59 17.66 -5.37
C ALA A 277 15.45 18.53 -4.10
N LEU A 278 16.46 18.58 -3.22
CA LEU A 278 16.36 19.35 -1.95
C LEU A 278 15.98 20.83 -2.14
N PRO A 279 16.57 21.57 -3.11
CA PRO A 279 16.18 22.96 -3.33
C PRO A 279 14.71 23.10 -3.77
N ASP A 280 14.24 22.21 -4.65
CA ASP A 280 12.86 22.19 -5.15
C ASP A 280 11.84 21.81 -4.05
N LEU A 281 12.21 20.87 -3.17
CA LEU A 281 11.43 20.50 -1.99
C LEU A 281 11.26 21.66 -1.00
N ALA A 282 12.26 22.54 -0.94
CA ALA A 282 12.27 23.70 -0.06
C ALA A 282 11.63 24.94 -0.70
N ALA A 283 11.56 25.01 -2.03
CA ALA A 283 10.96 26.13 -2.75
C ALA A 283 9.51 26.36 -2.29
N PRO A 284 9.03 27.62 -2.28
CA PRO A 284 7.62 27.90 -2.07
C PRO A 284 6.83 27.45 -3.30
N GLY A 285 5.65 26.86 -3.08
CA GLY A 285 4.73 26.50 -4.15
C GLY A 285 3.29 26.81 -3.76
N GLN A 286 2.48 27.18 -4.75
CA GLN A 286 1.07 27.45 -4.55
C GLN A 286 0.25 26.23 -4.97
N VAL A 287 -0.56 25.72 -4.05
CA VAL A 287 -1.42 24.56 -4.28
C VAL A 287 -2.87 25.03 -4.39
N PRO A 288 -3.58 24.69 -5.48
CA PRO A 288 -5.02 24.92 -5.55
C PRO A 288 -5.75 24.07 -4.50
N ALA A 289 -6.76 24.65 -3.83
CA ALA A 289 -7.50 23.97 -2.76
C ALA A 289 -8.11 22.61 -3.18
N ALA A 290 -8.47 22.47 -4.45
CA ALA A 290 -9.05 21.23 -5.00
C ALA A 290 -8.02 20.10 -5.20
N ALA A 291 -6.73 20.40 -5.29
CA ALA A 291 -5.69 19.42 -5.63
C ALA A 291 -5.59 18.29 -4.58
N GLY A 292 -5.73 18.65 -3.30
CA GLY A 292 -5.71 17.67 -2.22
C GLY A 292 -6.85 16.65 -2.31
N GLY A 293 -8.08 17.10 -2.53
CA GLY A 293 -9.24 16.20 -2.63
C GLY A 293 -9.09 15.18 -3.76
N VAL A 294 -8.58 15.62 -4.92
CA VAL A 294 -8.38 14.74 -6.08
C VAL A 294 -7.26 13.73 -5.84
N LEU A 295 -6.13 14.14 -5.25
CA LEU A 295 -4.99 13.23 -5.07
C LEU A 295 -5.12 12.30 -3.86
N PHE A 296 -5.74 12.77 -2.78
CA PHE A 296 -5.90 12.00 -1.54
C PHE A 296 -7.21 11.21 -1.45
N GLY A 297 -8.22 11.53 -2.26
CA GLY A 297 -9.51 10.83 -2.31
C GLY A 297 -9.38 9.41 -2.84
N LEU A 298 -9.07 8.46 -1.95
CA LEU A 298 -8.94 7.04 -2.31
C LEU A 298 -10.32 6.45 -2.65
N GLY A 299 -10.37 5.49 -3.58
CA GLY A 299 -11.61 4.80 -3.98
C GLY A 299 -12.38 5.47 -5.11
N GLU A 300 -12.16 6.76 -5.35
CA GLU A 300 -12.74 7.48 -6.49
C GLU A 300 -11.85 7.33 -7.74
N ALA A 301 -12.49 7.17 -8.89
CA ALA A 301 -11.82 7.16 -10.19
C ALA A 301 -11.07 8.49 -10.36
N VAL A 302 -9.82 8.40 -10.83
CA VAL A 302 -8.95 9.57 -10.97
C VAL A 302 -9.34 10.33 -12.23
N ALA A 303 -10.30 11.24 -12.15
CA ALA A 303 -10.49 12.27 -13.17
C ALA A 303 -9.68 13.51 -12.78
N VAL A 304 -8.36 13.46 -12.95
CA VAL A 304 -7.50 14.63 -12.68
C VAL A 304 -7.71 15.65 -13.81
N PRO A 305 -8.23 16.86 -13.50
CA PRO A 305 -8.41 17.89 -14.51
C PRO A 305 -7.07 18.29 -15.13
N ALA A 306 -7.07 18.56 -16.43
CA ALA A 306 -5.93 19.21 -17.08
C ALA A 306 -5.60 20.52 -16.35
N GLY A 307 -4.32 20.71 -16.00
CA GLY A 307 -3.89 21.89 -15.25
C GLY A 307 -4.26 21.89 -13.76
N LEU A 308 -4.45 20.71 -13.14
CA LEU A 308 -4.69 20.59 -11.70
C LEU A 308 -3.65 21.35 -10.86
N LEU A 309 -2.39 21.37 -11.32
CA LEU A 309 -1.31 22.14 -10.71
C LEU A 309 -0.81 23.22 -11.69
N PRO A 310 -0.38 24.39 -11.19
CA PRO A 310 0.31 25.39 -12.00
C PRO A 310 1.59 24.81 -12.62
N ALA A 311 2.01 25.35 -13.77
CA ALA A 311 3.26 24.97 -14.41
C ALA A 311 4.45 25.14 -13.45
N GLY A 312 5.34 24.15 -13.41
CA GLY A 312 6.49 24.11 -12.50
C GLY A 312 6.15 23.77 -11.04
N THR A 313 4.89 23.52 -10.69
CA THR A 313 4.52 23.08 -9.34
C THR A 313 4.53 21.56 -9.26
N GLY A 314 5.46 21.00 -8.47
CA GLY A 314 5.50 19.57 -8.19
C GLY A 314 4.43 19.10 -7.21
N CYS A 315 4.02 17.84 -7.32
CA CYS A 315 3.00 17.25 -6.46
C CYS A 315 3.44 17.13 -4.99
N HIS A 316 4.74 17.24 -4.68
CA HIS A 316 5.25 17.34 -3.31
C HIS A 316 4.69 18.55 -2.56
N HIS A 317 4.33 19.64 -3.25
CA HIS A 317 3.67 20.79 -2.63
C HIS A 317 2.29 20.41 -2.09
N VAL A 318 1.55 19.49 -2.72
CA VAL A 318 0.23 19.05 -2.24
C VAL A 318 0.36 18.31 -0.90
N LEU A 319 1.41 17.49 -0.74
CA LEU A 319 1.70 16.80 0.53
C LEU A 319 2.16 17.79 1.60
N ALA A 320 2.93 18.81 1.22
CA ALA A 320 3.32 19.90 2.12
C ALA A 320 2.10 20.72 2.60
N ASP A 321 1.15 20.99 1.71
CA ASP A 321 -0.09 21.70 2.01
C ASP A 321 -1.00 20.88 2.94
N ALA A 322 -1.12 19.57 2.71
CA ALA A 322 -1.86 18.68 3.62
C ALA A 322 -1.32 18.75 5.06
N LEU A 323 0.00 18.73 5.21
CA LEU A 323 0.67 18.92 6.51
C LEU A 323 0.39 20.30 7.10
N ALA A 324 0.51 21.35 6.31
CA ALA A 324 0.27 22.73 6.75
C ALA A 324 -1.19 22.94 7.19
N GLY A 325 -2.14 22.44 6.41
CA GLY A 325 -3.57 22.48 6.70
C GLY A 325 -3.92 21.69 7.96
N ALA A 326 -3.30 20.54 8.21
CA ALA A 326 -3.53 19.77 9.44
C ALA A 326 -2.97 20.49 10.68
N ALA A 327 -1.82 21.15 10.54
CA ALA A 327 -1.22 21.94 11.62
C ALA A 327 -2.07 23.18 11.98
N ALA A 328 -2.76 23.77 10.99
CA ALA A 328 -3.62 24.94 11.14
C ALA A 328 -5.05 24.59 11.61
N ALA A 329 -5.45 23.31 11.54
CA ALA A 329 -6.78 22.88 11.96
C ALA A 329 -7.01 23.20 13.44
N ARG A 330 -8.18 23.77 13.73
CA ARG A 330 -8.63 23.94 15.12
C ARG A 330 -8.89 22.56 15.72
N PRO A 331 -8.50 22.32 16.98
CA PRO A 331 -8.78 21.06 17.65
C PRO A 331 -10.29 20.90 17.81
N ALA A 332 -10.92 20.16 16.91
CA ALA A 332 -12.22 19.54 17.17
C ALA A 332 -12.03 18.43 18.21
N GLU A 333 -13.12 18.05 18.89
CA GLU A 333 -13.10 16.89 19.79
C GLU A 333 -12.53 15.66 19.04
N GLY A 334 -11.57 14.96 19.67
CA GLY A 334 -10.90 13.79 19.08
C GLY A 334 -9.68 14.04 18.17
N HIS A 335 -9.56 15.20 17.51
CA HIS A 335 -8.49 15.44 16.50
C HIS A 335 -7.32 16.30 17.00
N GLY A 336 -7.35 16.75 18.26
CA GLY A 336 -6.35 17.64 18.82
C GLY A 336 -4.93 17.07 18.85
N ALA A 337 -4.77 15.75 18.99
CA ALA A 337 -3.46 15.09 19.01
C ALA A 337 -2.80 15.09 17.61
N LEU A 338 -3.57 14.80 16.55
CA LEU A 338 -3.11 14.92 15.15
C LEU A 338 -2.64 16.34 14.84
N ALA A 339 -3.42 17.35 15.22
CA ALA A 339 -3.04 18.74 15.00
C ALA A 339 -1.74 19.13 15.74
N ARG A 340 -1.48 18.57 16.94
CA ARG A 340 -0.22 18.77 17.67
C ARG A 340 0.97 18.12 16.96
N LEU A 341 0.84 16.88 16.51
CA LEU A 341 1.87 16.19 15.72
C LEU A 341 2.13 16.92 14.40
N ALA A 342 1.08 17.30 13.67
CA ALA A 342 1.20 18.06 12.43
C ALA A 342 1.91 19.41 12.65
N ARG A 343 1.63 20.12 13.75
CA ARG A 343 2.38 21.33 14.12
C ARG A 343 3.86 21.03 14.37
N ARG A 344 4.17 19.94 15.07
CA ARG A 344 5.56 19.53 15.32
C ARG A 344 6.31 19.24 14.02
N LEU A 345 5.72 18.45 13.14
CA LEU A 345 6.28 18.10 11.83
C LEU A 345 6.38 19.31 10.90
N ARG A 346 5.43 20.25 10.97
CA ARG A 346 5.53 21.52 10.24
C ARG A 346 6.67 22.39 10.75
N THR A 347 6.91 22.43 12.06
CA THR A 347 8.09 23.11 12.63
C THR A 347 9.36 22.45 12.12
N GLU A 348 9.42 21.12 12.10
CA GLU A 348 10.56 20.39 11.54
C GLU A 348 10.78 20.73 10.05
N ARG A 349 9.73 20.74 9.23
CA ARG A 349 9.86 21.16 7.83
C ARG A 349 10.44 22.57 7.69
N ARG A 350 10.06 23.50 8.57
CA ARG A 350 10.59 24.87 8.57
C ARG A 350 12.06 24.91 8.99
N THR A 351 12.50 24.10 9.95
CA THR A 351 13.92 24.05 10.35
C THR A 351 14.80 23.49 9.24
N LEU A 352 14.26 22.61 8.39
CA LEU A 352 14.98 22.03 7.26
C LEU A 352 14.98 22.91 6.00
N HIS A 353 14.16 23.97 5.95
CA HIS A 353 13.98 24.81 4.76
C HIS A 353 15.28 25.46 4.26
N LEU A 354 15.97 26.23 5.13
CA LEU A 354 17.21 26.90 4.73
C LEU A 354 18.33 25.90 4.38
N PRO A 355 18.61 24.86 5.19
CA PRO A 355 19.58 23.82 4.81
C PRO A 355 19.26 23.15 3.47
N SER A 356 17.98 22.96 3.13
CA SER A 356 17.56 22.31 1.89
C SER A 356 17.74 23.21 0.66
N LEU A 357 17.55 24.52 0.81
CA LEU A 357 17.81 25.48 -0.26
C LEU A 357 19.31 25.57 -0.61
N THR A 358 20.18 25.53 0.40
CA THR A 358 21.63 25.66 0.22
C THR A 358 22.33 24.33 -0.06
N ALA A 359 21.59 23.22 -0.11
CA ALA A 359 22.16 21.89 -0.31
C ALA A 359 22.83 21.71 -1.69
N ALA A 360 22.44 22.49 -2.70
CA ALA A 360 23.07 22.48 -4.02
C ALA A 360 24.54 22.91 -4.00
N ASP A 361 24.95 23.68 -2.99
CA ASP A 361 26.33 24.16 -2.82
C ASP A 361 27.20 23.19 -2.01
N ALA A 362 26.62 22.10 -1.49
CA ALA A 362 27.33 21.13 -0.68
C ALA A 362 28.05 20.09 -1.56
N VAL A 363 29.26 19.68 -1.13
CA VAL A 363 30.03 18.64 -1.82
C VAL A 363 29.28 17.30 -1.74
N GLU A 364 29.22 16.55 -2.86
CA GLU A 364 28.45 15.30 -3.08
C GLU A 364 28.66 14.16 -2.04
N ALA A 365 29.52 14.34 -1.04
CA ALA A 365 29.85 13.34 -0.01
C ALA A 365 29.50 13.75 1.44
N ASP A 366 28.72 14.82 1.66
CA ASP A 366 28.37 15.24 3.02
C ASP A 366 27.22 14.40 3.62
N ALA A 367 27.52 13.68 4.71
CA ALA A 367 26.54 12.91 5.49
C ALA A 367 25.34 13.78 5.96
N GLY A 368 25.55 15.08 6.15
CA GLY A 368 24.47 16.02 6.49
C GLY A 368 23.42 16.17 5.38
N VAL A 369 23.84 16.22 4.12
CA VAL A 369 22.93 16.36 2.95
C VAL A 369 22.10 15.09 2.78
N TRP A 370 22.72 13.94 2.98
CA TRP A 370 22.03 12.65 2.97
C TRP A 370 20.97 12.53 4.07
N ALA A 371 21.30 12.96 5.28
CA ALA A 371 20.34 13.01 6.39
C ALA A 371 19.18 13.99 6.09
N LEU A 372 19.45 15.10 5.42
CA LEU A 372 18.43 16.06 5.02
C LEU A 372 17.42 15.45 4.03
N ALA A 373 17.91 14.72 3.02
CA ALA A 373 17.08 13.99 2.06
C ALA A 373 16.18 12.95 2.75
N ASP A 374 16.73 12.19 3.70
CA ASP A 374 15.96 11.20 4.47
C ASP A 374 14.82 11.86 5.26
N ARG A 375 15.12 12.99 5.93
CA ARG A 375 14.11 13.74 6.70
C ARG A 375 13.02 14.33 5.82
N GLN A 376 13.37 14.86 4.64
CA GLN A 376 12.38 15.37 3.70
C GLN A 376 11.47 14.25 3.18
N ALA A 377 12.01 13.07 2.90
CA ALA A 377 11.22 11.93 2.46
C ALA A 377 10.22 11.46 3.54
N LEU A 378 10.62 11.46 4.82
CA LEU A 378 9.72 11.20 5.95
C LEU A 378 8.63 12.27 6.12
N LEU A 379 8.94 13.54 5.84
CA LEU A 379 7.94 14.62 5.84
C LEU A 379 6.93 14.49 4.69
N LEU A 380 7.34 13.99 3.52
CA LEU A 380 6.43 13.63 2.44
C LEU A 380 5.51 12.48 2.87
N LEU A 381 6.06 11.42 3.48
CA LEU A 381 5.27 10.32 4.03
C LEU A 381 4.19 10.81 5.01
N ALA A 382 4.56 11.72 5.94
CA ALA A 382 3.60 12.34 6.85
C ALA A 382 2.51 13.17 6.14
N GLY A 383 2.88 13.91 5.09
CA GLY A 383 1.93 14.65 4.26
C GLY A 383 0.92 13.74 3.57
N ALA A 384 1.37 12.58 3.05
CA ALA A 384 0.49 11.59 2.45
C ALA A 384 -0.49 10.98 3.47
N VAL A 385 -0.01 10.61 4.67
CA VAL A 385 -0.86 10.11 5.77
C VAL A 385 -1.95 11.12 6.14
N LEU A 386 -1.58 12.38 6.35
CA LEU A 386 -2.51 13.45 6.71
C LEU A 386 -3.50 13.76 5.59
N GLY A 387 -3.02 13.78 4.34
CA GLY A 387 -3.87 13.99 3.16
C GLY A 387 -4.92 12.90 3.03
N VAL A 388 -4.51 11.63 3.05
CA VAL A 388 -5.41 10.47 2.94
C VAL A 388 -6.40 10.43 4.08
N HIS A 389 -5.95 10.64 5.33
CA HIS A 389 -6.83 10.68 6.49
C HIS A 389 -7.93 11.75 6.36
N ARG A 390 -7.57 12.96 5.91
CA ARG A 390 -8.52 14.07 5.76
C ARG A 390 -9.48 13.91 4.60
N ALA A 391 -9.07 13.20 3.55
CA ALA A 391 -9.90 12.93 2.37
C ALA A 391 -10.73 11.65 2.51
N ALA A 392 -10.48 10.84 3.55
CA ALA A 392 -11.23 9.63 3.80
C ALA A 392 -12.70 9.92 4.11
N GLN A 393 -13.58 9.05 3.63
CA GLN A 393 -15.02 9.16 3.87
C GLN A 393 -15.33 8.87 5.36
N ASP A 394 -16.25 9.66 5.93
CA ASP A 394 -16.70 9.47 7.32
C ASP A 394 -17.19 8.03 7.55
N GLY A 395 -16.83 7.47 8.71
CA GLY A 395 -17.17 6.10 9.08
C GLY A 395 -16.25 5.03 8.50
N THR A 396 -15.28 5.37 7.65
CA THR A 396 -14.20 4.46 7.23
C THR A 396 -13.07 4.42 8.25
N PHE A 397 -12.28 3.33 8.25
CA PHE A 397 -11.09 3.24 9.10
C PHE A 397 -10.05 4.33 8.79
N LEU A 398 -9.90 4.73 7.53
CA LEU A 398 -8.95 5.78 7.16
C LEU A 398 -9.35 7.17 7.72
N ALA A 399 -10.64 7.39 7.98
CA ALA A 399 -11.12 8.59 8.66
C ALA A 399 -10.91 8.53 10.20
N ALA A 400 -10.58 7.37 10.77
CA ALA A 400 -10.25 7.26 12.19
C ALA A 400 -8.88 7.89 12.50
N ALA A 401 -8.76 8.54 13.65
CA ALA A 401 -7.53 9.24 14.02
C ALA A 401 -6.38 8.29 14.42
N ASP A 402 -6.69 7.09 14.95
CA ASP A 402 -5.71 6.22 15.61
C ASP A 402 -4.59 5.74 14.67
N TRP A 403 -4.91 5.32 13.45
CA TRP A 403 -3.89 4.85 12.50
C TRP A 403 -2.98 5.99 12.05
N ALA A 404 -3.56 7.17 11.77
CA ALA A 404 -2.82 8.36 11.36
C ALA A 404 -1.95 8.87 12.53
N LEU A 405 -2.47 8.83 13.76
CA LEU A 405 -1.71 9.11 14.98
C LEU A 405 -0.51 8.19 15.10
N LEU A 406 -0.73 6.87 15.03
CA LEU A 406 0.34 5.88 15.17
C LEU A 406 1.40 6.03 14.07
N ALA A 407 0.99 6.19 12.81
CA ALA A 407 1.89 6.42 11.69
C ALA A 407 2.73 7.69 11.89
N LEU A 408 2.10 8.80 12.30
CA LEU A 408 2.82 10.06 12.53
C LEU A 408 3.72 10.02 13.76
N VAL A 409 3.35 9.29 14.82
CA VAL A 409 4.23 9.03 15.97
C VAL A 409 5.49 8.33 15.48
N ARG A 410 5.35 7.25 14.71
CA ARG A 410 6.49 6.50 14.17
C ARG A 410 7.36 7.33 13.22
N VAL A 411 6.75 8.17 12.38
CA VAL A 411 7.50 9.14 11.55
C VAL A 411 8.27 10.13 12.42
N THR A 412 7.65 10.63 13.49
CA THR A 412 8.25 11.60 14.41
C THR A 412 9.44 10.99 15.17
N GLU A 413 9.32 9.73 15.60
CA GLU A 413 10.40 8.95 16.21
C GLU A 413 11.57 8.75 15.25
N ARG A 414 11.31 8.38 13.99
CA ARG A 414 12.35 8.23 12.94
C ARG A 414 13.05 9.54 12.59
N LEU A 415 12.34 10.67 12.70
CA LEU A 415 12.94 11.99 12.58
C LEU A 415 13.78 12.38 13.81
N GLY A 416 13.72 11.61 14.91
CA GLY A 416 14.42 11.92 16.15
C GLY A 416 13.93 13.21 16.81
N VAL A 417 12.68 13.63 16.56
CA VAL A 417 12.13 14.85 17.12
C VAL A 417 11.22 14.54 18.31
N PRO A 418 11.28 15.30 19.42
CA PRO A 418 10.45 15.01 20.59
C PRO A 418 8.95 14.92 20.29
N LEU A 419 8.34 13.82 20.74
CA LEU A 419 6.92 13.56 20.63
C LEU A 419 6.12 14.49 21.56
N PRO A 420 5.03 15.12 21.08
CA PRO A 420 4.08 15.77 21.96
C PRO A 420 3.31 14.75 22.80
N PRO A 421 2.76 15.13 23.96
CA PRO A 421 1.97 14.23 24.79
C PRO A 421 0.72 13.73 24.05
N LEU A 422 0.55 12.41 24.06
CA LEU A 422 -0.60 11.71 23.49
C LEU A 422 -1.65 11.46 24.58
N PRO A 423 -2.94 11.71 24.30
CA PRO A 423 -4.01 11.54 25.29
C PRO A 423 -4.36 10.07 25.54
N ALA A 424 -4.15 9.20 24.55
CA ALA A 424 -4.38 7.76 24.61
C ALA A 424 -3.39 7.04 23.69
N ASP A 425 -3.15 5.76 23.94
CA ASP A 425 -2.30 4.92 23.08
C ASP A 425 -3.10 4.47 21.83
N PRO A 426 -2.74 4.93 20.61
CA PRO A 426 -3.47 4.55 19.40
C PRO A 426 -3.28 3.06 19.04
N ARG A 427 -2.29 2.36 19.61
CA ARG A 427 -1.98 0.97 19.26
C ARG A 427 -3.13 0.01 19.54
N THR A 428 -3.93 0.25 20.59
CA THR A 428 -5.05 -0.63 20.94
C THR A 428 -6.15 -0.62 19.87
N GLY A 429 -6.55 0.56 19.40
CA GLY A 429 -7.56 0.69 18.34
C GLY A 429 -7.06 0.14 17.00
N VAL A 430 -5.80 0.43 16.66
CA VAL A 430 -5.18 -0.07 15.42
C VAL A 430 -5.04 -1.60 15.44
N TRP A 431 -4.63 -2.21 16.57
CA TRP A 431 -4.57 -3.65 16.73
C TRP A 431 -5.95 -4.30 16.59
N ALA A 432 -6.97 -3.76 17.27
CA ALA A 432 -8.32 -4.31 17.22
C ALA A 432 -8.85 -4.37 15.78
N HIS A 433 -8.62 -3.31 14.99
CA HIS A 433 -8.98 -3.28 13.58
C HIS A 433 -8.15 -4.25 12.73
N LEU A 434 -6.84 -4.33 12.97
CA LEU A 434 -5.95 -5.27 12.26
C LEU A 434 -6.36 -6.74 12.49
N ALA A 435 -6.63 -7.12 13.74
CA ALA A 435 -7.10 -8.46 14.07
C ALA A 435 -8.46 -8.76 13.43
N GLU A 436 -9.36 -7.78 13.39
CA GLU A 436 -10.65 -7.91 12.70
C GLU A 436 -10.49 -8.09 11.19
N ARG A 437 -9.56 -7.37 10.56
CA ARG A 437 -9.19 -7.60 9.16
C ARG A 437 -8.70 -9.02 8.93
N GLY A 438 -7.84 -9.53 9.82
CA GLY A 438 -7.36 -10.91 9.79
C GLY A 438 -8.51 -11.92 9.78
N ARG A 439 -9.45 -11.80 10.73
CA ARG A 439 -10.63 -12.69 10.82
C ARG A 439 -11.56 -12.61 9.63
N ARG A 440 -11.66 -11.45 8.99
CA ARG A 440 -12.52 -11.21 7.81
C ARG A 440 -11.86 -11.53 6.47
N GLY A 441 -10.58 -11.92 6.46
CA GLY A 441 -9.82 -12.15 5.22
C GLY A 441 -9.61 -10.86 4.44
N LEU A 442 -9.27 -9.76 5.13
CA LEU A 442 -8.97 -8.47 4.51
C LEU A 442 -7.46 -8.20 4.52
N ASP A 443 -6.98 -7.62 3.44
CA ASP A 443 -5.59 -7.18 3.27
C ASP A 443 -5.25 -6.01 4.21
N CYS A 444 -3.96 -5.82 4.44
CA CYS A 444 -3.39 -4.73 5.25
C CYS A 444 -3.21 -3.44 4.43
N ASP A 445 -4.04 -3.23 3.41
CA ASP A 445 -3.94 -2.10 2.48
C ASP A 445 -4.88 -0.96 2.84
N VAL A 446 -4.74 0.17 2.13
CA VAL A 446 -5.61 1.35 2.33
C VAL A 446 -7.06 1.10 1.89
N TYR A 447 -7.33 0.08 1.07
CA TYR A 447 -8.66 -0.25 0.56
C TYR A 447 -9.42 -1.29 1.38
N ALA A 448 -8.73 -1.99 2.30
CA ALA A 448 -9.19 -3.24 2.91
C ALA A 448 -9.66 -4.25 1.84
N THR A 449 -8.79 -4.55 0.88
CA THR A 449 -9.06 -5.49 -0.21
C THR A 449 -9.28 -6.88 0.37
N LYS A 450 -10.35 -7.57 -0.04
CA LYS A 450 -10.64 -8.92 0.39
C LYS A 450 -9.68 -9.91 -0.27
N THR A 451 -8.99 -10.71 0.54
CA THR A 451 -8.26 -11.87 0.03
C THR A 451 -9.28 -12.93 -0.36
N LEU A 452 -9.12 -13.52 -1.55
CA LEU A 452 -10.03 -14.57 -2.02
C LEU A 452 -9.59 -15.97 -1.55
N TRP A 453 -8.69 -16.01 -0.56
CA TRP A 453 -8.10 -17.17 0.08
C TRP A 453 -7.78 -16.86 1.54
#